data_AF-A0A3S0Z266-F1
#
_entry.id   AF-A0A3S0Z266-F1
#
_cell.length_a   1.000
_cell.length_b   1.000
_cell.length_c   1.000
_cell.angle_alpha   90.00
_cell.angle_beta   90.00
_cell.angle_gamma   90.00
#
_symmetry.space_group_name_H-M   'P 1'
#
loop_
_entity.id
_entity.type
_entity.pdbx_description
1 polymer ?
#
loop_
_entity_poly.entity_id
_entity_poly.type
_entity_poly.pdbx_seq_one_letter_code
_entity_poly.pdbx_strand_id
1 'polypeptide(L)'
;MTATSSHPQARQALRLPRDFALITVAIDAVMVLVNMTLQLWPDSPNAEQLRSAYALPGVWVPMVFSIGMAWVLAAALAWSHGRNALEKRGVDSVARLPQPRVRYGAAYVVVLLLNFYALSPLLYDLQLLFMPGGRLHESLGDTSMRAAMPVFMFLQSVAQLIVLVLGVWLAAWFALRAGRADASDTRGDDVPAASSPRRAVALVGASVFASLQMWSGAALSRWSSVSQGLDGAGLLVAWVVPPLAAFALAFWGGWLGATAGLSRVRPFRAVAASVLAFALVQIGCIAIALAWLALAVWLHGLNSAGSLVGFALALVLVYTLLAVLLTRAATRGFYRRYL
;
A
#
# COMPACT_ATOMS: atom_id res chain seq x y z
N MET A 1 20.29 43.79 8.78
CA MET A 1 20.54 43.22 7.44
C MET A 1 19.72 41.94 7.31
N THR A 2 18.63 42.01 6.56
CA THR A 2 17.68 40.91 6.30
C THR A 2 18.15 40.13 5.08
N ALA A 3 18.67 38.92 5.30
CA ALA A 3 19.12 38.03 4.23
C ALA A 3 17.92 37.41 3.49
N THR A 4 17.45 38.08 2.44
CA THR A 4 16.41 37.61 1.51
C THR A 4 16.99 36.81 0.32
N SER A 5 17.93 35.89 0.57
CA SER A 5 18.60 35.12 -0.51
C SER A 5 18.45 33.59 -0.46
N SER A 6 17.53 33.03 0.33
CA SER A 6 17.27 31.56 0.45
C SER A 6 15.98 31.05 -0.24
N HIS A 7 15.25 31.90 -0.96
CA HIS A 7 13.87 31.61 -1.38
C HIS A 7 13.66 30.45 -2.39
N PRO A 8 14.52 30.21 -3.41
CA PRO A 8 14.30 29.15 -4.40
C PRO A 8 14.57 27.76 -3.83
N GLN A 9 15.66 27.60 -3.09
CA GLN A 9 16.09 26.30 -2.54
C GLN A 9 15.16 25.86 -1.41
N ALA A 10 14.70 26.78 -0.55
CA ALA A 10 13.69 26.50 0.46
C ALA A 10 12.35 26.04 -0.16
N ARG A 11 11.90 26.70 -1.24
CA ARG A 11 10.70 26.26 -1.98
C ARG A 11 10.87 24.87 -2.60
N GLN A 12 12.05 24.56 -3.13
CA GLN A 12 12.36 23.23 -3.67
C GLN A 12 12.40 22.15 -2.58
N ALA A 13 12.90 22.47 -1.40
CA ALA A 13 12.92 21.57 -0.24
C ALA A 13 11.49 21.27 0.25
N LEU A 14 10.61 22.27 0.31
CA LEU A 14 9.20 22.08 0.69
C LEU A 14 8.43 21.17 -0.27
N ARG A 15 8.84 21.10 -1.54
CA ARG A 15 8.24 20.19 -2.55
C ARG A 15 8.75 18.75 -2.44
N LEU A 16 9.82 18.49 -1.68
CA LEU A 16 10.45 17.17 -1.59
C LEU A 16 9.48 16.01 -1.31
N PRO A 17 8.50 16.10 -0.39
CA PRO A 17 7.55 15.01 -0.16
C PRO A 17 6.71 14.68 -1.40
N ARG A 18 6.26 15.72 -2.12
CA ARG A 18 5.52 15.58 -3.38
C ARG A 18 6.41 15.01 -4.47
N ASP A 19 7.63 15.51 -4.58
CA ASP A 19 8.57 15.07 -5.62
C ASP A 19 8.95 13.60 -5.42
N PHE A 20 9.19 13.15 -4.19
CA PHE A 20 9.45 11.72 -3.91
C PHE A 20 8.27 10.86 -4.35
N ALA A 21 7.04 11.20 -3.92
CA ALA A 21 5.84 10.47 -4.32
C ALA A 21 5.66 10.41 -5.85
N LEU A 22 5.84 11.54 -6.54
CA LEU A 22 5.72 11.60 -8.00
C LEU A 22 6.81 10.80 -8.70
N ILE A 23 8.06 10.85 -8.22
CA ILE A 23 9.17 10.08 -8.78
C ILE A 23 8.91 8.57 -8.62
N THR A 24 8.43 8.13 -7.46
CA THR A 24 8.05 6.72 -7.21
C THR A 24 7.03 6.26 -8.26
N VAL A 25 5.90 6.98 -8.39
CA VAL A 25 4.83 6.61 -9.32
C VAL A 25 5.31 6.69 -10.78
N ALA A 26 6.10 7.70 -11.13
CA ALA A 26 6.62 7.85 -12.49
C ALA A 26 7.55 6.68 -12.87
N ILE A 27 8.45 6.28 -11.97
CA ILE A 27 9.34 5.14 -12.20
C ILE A 27 8.51 3.85 -12.32
N ASP A 28 7.57 3.61 -11.41
CA ASP A 28 6.73 2.41 -11.46
C ASP A 28 5.91 2.36 -12.76
N ALA A 29 5.34 3.49 -13.19
CA ALA A 29 4.59 3.59 -14.45
C ALA A 29 5.47 3.31 -15.67
N VAL A 30 6.69 3.86 -15.69
CA VAL A 30 7.66 3.58 -16.76
C VAL A 30 8.06 2.11 -16.77
N MET A 31 8.33 1.51 -15.60
CA MET A 31 8.67 0.08 -15.50
C MET A 31 7.52 -0.82 -15.99
N VAL A 32 6.28 -0.52 -15.62
CA VAL A 32 5.09 -1.24 -16.12
C VAL A 32 4.95 -1.07 -17.63
N LEU A 33 5.11 0.14 -18.16
CA LEU A 33 5.01 0.41 -19.59
C LEU A 33 6.08 -0.35 -20.38
N VAL A 34 7.35 -0.30 -19.93
CA VAL A 34 8.47 -1.03 -20.54
C VAL A 34 8.22 -2.53 -20.48
N ASN A 35 7.78 -3.05 -19.33
CA ASN A 35 7.50 -4.48 -19.20
C ASN A 35 6.33 -4.93 -20.09
N MET A 36 5.23 -4.16 -20.14
CA MET A 36 4.09 -4.46 -21.00
C MET A 36 4.45 -4.38 -22.48
N THR A 37 5.23 -3.39 -22.89
CA THR A 37 5.66 -3.25 -24.30
C THR A 37 6.56 -4.40 -24.73
N LEU A 38 7.51 -4.82 -23.88
CA LEU A 38 8.37 -5.98 -24.16
C LEU A 38 7.57 -7.29 -24.21
N GLN A 39 6.63 -7.49 -23.27
CA GLN A 39 5.81 -8.71 -23.22
C GLN A 39 4.81 -8.80 -24.37
N LEU A 40 4.29 -7.66 -24.84
CA LEU A 40 3.26 -7.59 -25.88
C LEU A 40 3.82 -7.28 -27.27
N TRP A 41 5.14 -7.20 -27.42
CA TRP A 41 5.79 -6.96 -28.71
C TRP A 41 5.42 -8.05 -29.73
N PRO A 42 5.20 -7.74 -31.01
CA PRO A 42 4.82 -8.72 -32.06
C PRO A 42 5.67 -9.99 -32.05
N ASP A 43 6.97 -9.82 -31.92
CA ASP A 43 7.94 -10.92 -32.02
C ASP A 43 8.22 -11.62 -30.69
N SER A 44 7.53 -11.24 -29.59
CA SER A 44 7.73 -11.90 -28.30
C SER A 44 7.06 -13.27 -28.27
N PRO A 45 7.67 -14.27 -27.60
CA PRO A 45 7.04 -15.58 -27.44
C PRO A 45 5.72 -15.42 -26.65
N ASN A 46 4.66 -16.04 -27.13
CA ASN A 46 3.30 -16.00 -26.56
C ASN A 46 2.61 -14.62 -26.60
N ALA A 47 3.08 -13.67 -27.41
CA ALA A 47 2.50 -12.32 -27.48
C ALA A 47 0.99 -12.32 -27.74
N GLU A 48 0.52 -13.14 -28.69
CA GLU A 48 -0.90 -13.24 -29.03
C GLU A 48 -1.74 -13.83 -27.89
N GLN A 49 -1.20 -14.83 -27.19
CA GLN A 49 -1.84 -15.41 -26.01
C GLN A 49 -1.91 -14.41 -24.85
N LEU A 50 -0.85 -13.62 -24.63
CA LEU A 50 -0.84 -12.57 -23.61
C LEU A 50 -1.80 -11.43 -23.95
N ARG A 51 -1.85 -10.99 -25.22
CA ARG A 51 -2.81 -9.95 -25.67
C ARG A 51 -4.25 -10.40 -25.47
N SER A 52 -4.57 -11.63 -25.87
CA SER A 52 -5.92 -12.18 -25.67
C SER A 52 -6.26 -12.35 -24.19
N ALA A 53 -5.31 -12.77 -23.34
CA ALA A 53 -5.51 -12.85 -21.90
C ALA A 53 -5.71 -11.48 -21.24
N TYR A 54 -4.91 -10.47 -21.58
CA TYR A 54 -5.07 -9.11 -21.05
C TYR A 54 -6.30 -8.38 -21.57
N ALA A 55 -6.88 -8.80 -22.69
CA ALA A 55 -8.16 -8.27 -23.16
C ALA A 55 -9.33 -8.70 -22.25
N LEU A 56 -9.18 -9.78 -21.47
CA LEU A 56 -10.25 -10.28 -20.60
C LEU A 56 -10.45 -9.37 -19.37
N PRO A 57 -11.68 -8.88 -19.11
CA PRO A 57 -11.99 -8.07 -17.94
C PRO A 57 -11.59 -8.72 -16.61
N GLY A 58 -11.72 -10.04 -16.51
CA GLY A 58 -11.31 -10.81 -15.34
C GLY A 58 -9.81 -10.78 -15.05
N VAL A 59 -8.98 -10.33 -15.99
CA VAL A 59 -7.52 -10.25 -15.84
C VAL A 59 -7.07 -8.80 -15.65
N TRP A 60 -7.43 -7.90 -16.58
CA TRP A 60 -6.90 -6.54 -16.53
C TRP A 60 -7.50 -5.69 -15.41
N VAL A 61 -8.77 -5.88 -15.05
CA VAL A 61 -9.41 -5.10 -13.97
C VAL A 61 -8.69 -5.36 -12.64
N PRO A 62 -8.57 -6.61 -12.14
CA PRO A 62 -7.80 -6.90 -10.94
C PRO A 62 -6.36 -6.41 -10.99
N MET A 63 -5.71 -6.56 -12.15
CA MET A 63 -4.32 -6.15 -12.35
C MET A 63 -4.15 -4.64 -12.17
N VAL A 64 -4.94 -3.82 -12.88
CA VAL A 64 -4.83 -2.35 -12.83
C VAL A 64 -5.10 -1.82 -11.43
N PHE A 65 -6.13 -2.33 -10.74
CA PHE A 65 -6.43 -1.90 -9.37
C PHE A 65 -5.35 -2.33 -8.37
N SER A 66 -4.79 -3.53 -8.52
CA SER A 66 -3.68 -3.99 -7.67
C SER A 66 -2.43 -3.14 -7.87
N ILE A 67 -2.08 -2.84 -9.12
CA ILE A 67 -0.94 -1.96 -9.48
C ILE A 67 -1.18 -0.54 -8.94
N GLY A 68 -2.37 0.03 -9.20
CA GLY A 68 -2.72 1.37 -8.75
C GLY A 68 -2.64 1.53 -7.23
N MET A 69 -3.13 0.57 -6.46
CA MET A 69 -3.05 0.63 -5.00
C MET A 69 -1.62 0.38 -4.47
N ALA A 70 -0.80 -0.41 -5.18
CA ALA A 70 0.63 -0.50 -4.87
C ALA A 70 1.34 0.85 -5.08
N TRP A 71 1.02 1.58 -6.15
CA TRP A 71 1.53 2.93 -6.39
C TRP A 71 1.07 3.92 -5.32
N VAL A 72 -0.19 3.86 -4.91
CA VAL A 72 -0.71 4.71 -3.81
C VAL A 72 0.04 4.44 -2.51
N LEU A 73 0.30 3.18 -2.17
CA LEU A 73 1.08 2.81 -0.99
C LEU A 73 2.52 3.32 -1.08
N ALA A 74 3.20 3.05 -2.20
CA ALA A 74 4.58 3.46 -2.41
C ALA A 74 4.72 4.99 -2.36
N ALA A 75 3.80 5.71 -3.01
CA ALA A 75 3.73 7.17 -2.99
C ALA A 75 3.47 7.73 -1.58
N ALA A 76 2.56 7.13 -0.80
CA ALA A 76 2.27 7.53 0.58
C ALA A 76 3.49 7.34 1.49
N LEU A 77 4.23 6.24 1.32
CA LEU A 77 5.47 5.98 2.05
C LEU A 77 6.59 6.94 1.63
N ALA A 78 6.79 7.15 0.32
CA ALA A 78 7.78 8.08 -0.21
C ALA A 78 7.54 9.51 0.25
N TRP A 79 6.26 9.95 0.22
CA TRP A 79 5.82 11.22 0.78
C TRP A 79 6.13 11.31 2.28
N SER A 80 5.83 10.24 3.03
CA SER A 80 6.09 10.17 4.47
C SER A 80 7.57 10.32 4.81
N HIS A 81 8.46 9.72 4.02
CA HIS A 81 9.90 9.88 4.17
C HIS A 81 10.35 11.33 3.93
N GLY A 82 9.91 11.96 2.83
CA GLY A 82 10.23 13.35 2.52
C GLY A 82 9.69 14.31 3.59
N ARG A 83 8.45 14.12 4.04
CA ARG A 83 7.83 14.97 5.06
C ARG A 83 8.51 14.81 6.42
N ASN A 84 8.85 13.58 6.80
CA ASN A 84 9.58 13.33 8.04
C ASN A 84 10.99 13.94 8.03
N ALA A 85 11.66 13.98 6.86
CA ALA A 85 12.94 14.65 6.72
C ALA A 85 12.83 16.16 7.01
N LEU A 86 11.82 16.82 6.44
CA LEU A 86 11.53 18.23 6.69
C LEU A 86 11.22 18.50 8.17
N GLU A 87 10.40 17.65 8.81
CA GLU A 87 10.03 17.86 10.23
C GLU A 87 11.17 17.58 11.22
N LYS A 88 12.13 16.71 10.87
CA LYS A 88 13.27 16.38 11.75
C LYS A 88 14.46 17.30 11.56
N ARG A 89 14.75 17.71 10.32
CA ARG A 89 15.97 18.44 9.96
C ARG A 89 15.73 19.92 9.67
N GLY A 90 14.48 20.34 9.47
CA GLY A 90 14.16 21.70 9.03
C GLY A 90 14.33 21.89 7.52
N VAL A 91 13.74 22.96 7.00
CA VAL A 91 13.73 23.26 5.56
C VAL A 91 15.15 23.54 5.05
N ASP A 92 15.94 24.30 5.81
CA ASP A 92 17.29 24.71 5.40
C ASP A 92 18.26 23.53 5.28
N SER A 93 18.25 22.62 6.26
CA SER A 93 19.08 21.41 6.20
C SER A 93 18.73 20.54 4.99
N VAL A 94 17.44 20.44 4.66
CA VAL A 94 16.98 19.69 3.48
C VAL A 94 17.33 20.41 2.18
N ALA A 95 17.27 21.74 2.16
CA ALA A 95 17.63 22.55 0.99
C ALA A 95 19.11 22.42 0.62
N ARG A 96 19.98 22.17 1.61
CA ARG A 96 21.43 21.94 1.41
C ARG A 96 21.76 20.53 0.90
N LEU A 97 20.80 19.60 0.86
CA LEU A 97 21.06 18.26 0.34
C LEU A 97 21.39 18.32 -1.16
N PRO A 98 22.51 17.72 -1.60
CA PRO A 98 22.85 17.67 -3.02
C PRO A 98 21.92 16.72 -3.77
N GLN A 99 21.10 17.27 -4.66
CA GLN A 99 20.23 16.57 -5.61
C GLN A 99 19.45 15.37 -5.03
N PRO A 100 18.68 15.53 -3.94
CA PRO A 100 18.00 14.42 -3.26
C PRO A 100 17.01 13.68 -4.17
N ARG A 101 16.41 14.37 -5.14
CA ARG A 101 15.47 13.80 -6.12
C ARG A 101 16.13 12.79 -7.06
N VAL A 102 17.29 13.15 -7.62
CA VAL A 102 18.04 12.29 -8.55
C VAL A 102 18.55 11.06 -7.80
N ARG A 103 19.09 11.25 -6.59
CA ARG A 103 19.55 10.16 -5.74
C ARG A 103 18.43 9.19 -5.36
N TYR A 104 17.26 9.72 -5.01
CA TYR A 104 16.07 8.92 -4.73
C TYR A 104 15.68 8.07 -5.94
N GLY A 105 15.51 8.72 -7.10
CA GLY A 105 15.11 8.03 -8.32
C GLY A 105 16.12 6.95 -8.74
N ALA A 106 17.41 7.27 -8.74
CA ALA A 106 18.46 6.31 -9.10
C ALA A 106 18.48 5.09 -8.15
N ALA A 107 18.42 5.32 -6.83
CA ALA A 107 18.37 4.22 -5.87
C ALA A 107 17.09 3.39 -6.00
N TYR A 108 15.94 4.03 -6.27
CA TYR A 108 14.67 3.33 -6.45
C TYR A 108 14.65 2.48 -7.72
N VAL A 109 15.16 3.00 -8.84
CA VAL A 109 15.34 2.22 -10.09
C VAL A 109 16.20 0.99 -9.85
N VAL A 110 17.34 1.13 -9.16
CA VAL A 110 18.21 -0.02 -8.85
C VAL A 110 17.46 -1.07 -8.02
N VAL A 111 16.67 -0.67 -7.03
CA VAL A 111 15.86 -1.62 -6.25
C VAL A 111 14.83 -2.33 -7.13
N LEU A 112 14.13 -1.61 -8.00
CA LEU A 112 13.13 -2.21 -8.89
C LEU A 112 13.77 -3.16 -9.90
N LEU A 113 14.94 -2.83 -10.43
CA LEU A 113 15.70 -3.72 -11.31
C LEU A 113 16.13 -4.98 -10.57
N LEU A 114 16.63 -4.87 -9.33
CA LEU A 114 16.96 -6.04 -8.51
C LEU A 114 15.71 -6.90 -8.22
N ASN A 115 14.57 -6.28 -7.92
CA ASN A 115 13.32 -7.00 -7.75
C ASN A 115 12.93 -7.73 -9.03
N PHE A 116 12.98 -7.05 -10.18
CA PHE A 116 12.54 -7.59 -11.45
C PHE A 116 13.46 -8.70 -12.00
N TYR A 117 14.78 -8.55 -11.89
CA TYR A 117 15.75 -9.47 -12.48
C TYR A 117 16.26 -10.55 -11.53
N ALA A 118 16.16 -10.38 -10.21
CA ALA A 118 16.62 -11.38 -9.25
C ALA A 118 15.48 -11.99 -8.46
N LEU A 119 14.67 -11.16 -7.79
CA LEU A 119 13.70 -11.68 -6.83
C LEU A 119 12.45 -12.27 -7.49
N SER A 120 11.90 -11.61 -8.51
CA SER A 120 10.72 -12.10 -9.24
C SER A 120 10.98 -13.44 -9.95
N PRO A 121 12.10 -13.64 -10.67
CA PRO A 121 12.44 -14.93 -11.26
C PRO A 121 12.63 -16.01 -10.19
N LEU A 122 13.31 -15.69 -9.09
CA LEU A 122 13.51 -16.64 -7.99
C LEU A 122 12.17 -17.08 -7.37
N LEU A 123 11.24 -16.15 -7.18
CA LEU A 123 9.89 -16.46 -6.67
C LEU A 123 9.08 -17.28 -7.69
N TYR A 124 9.26 -17.00 -8.98
CA TYR A 124 8.64 -17.77 -10.06
C TYR A 124 9.18 -19.21 -10.12
N ASP A 125 10.49 -19.40 -10.06
CA ASP A 125 11.10 -20.73 -10.01
C ASP A 125 10.64 -21.50 -8.79
N LEU A 126 10.53 -20.83 -7.63
CA LEU A 126 9.95 -21.46 -6.44
C LEU A 126 8.48 -21.85 -6.67
N GLN A 127 7.69 -21.00 -7.35
CA GLN A 127 6.31 -21.30 -7.71
C GLN A 127 6.19 -22.52 -8.61
N LEU A 128 7.09 -22.68 -9.59
CA LEU A 128 7.13 -23.83 -10.49
C LEU A 128 7.35 -25.15 -9.76
N LEU A 129 8.13 -25.15 -8.68
CA LEU A 129 8.30 -26.35 -7.83
C LEU A 129 6.96 -26.83 -7.25
N PHE A 130 6.01 -25.90 -7.04
CA PHE A 130 4.67 -26.17 -6.51
C PHE A 130 3.57 -26.28 -7.59
N MET A 131 3.89 -26.16 -8.89
CA MET A 131 2.89 -26.39 -9.94
C MET A 131 2.69 -27.89 -10.20
N PRO A 132 1.53 -28.29 -10.78
CA PRO A 132 1.33 -29.67 -11.23
C PRO A 132 2.48 -30.13 -12.14
N GLY A 133 3.13 -31.25 -11.79
CA GLY A 133 4.35 -31.74 -12.45
C GLY A 133 5.67 -31.19 -11.89
N GLY A 134 5.64 -30.35 -10.85
CA GLY A 134 6.82 -29.87 -10.14
C GLY A 134 7.36 -30.88 -9.11
N ARG A 135 8.65 -30.77 -8.76
CA ARG A 135 9.32 -31.72 -7.84
C ARG A 135 8.66 -31.80 -6.44
N LEU A 136 8.09 -30.70 -5.94
CA LEU A 136 7.39 -30.69 -4.65
C LEU A 136 5.95 -31.21 -4.79
N HIS A 137 5.35 -31.11 -5.97
CA HIS A 137 4.04 -31.70 -6.27
C HIS A 137 4.09 -33.23 -6.19
N GLU A 138 5.10 -33.83 -6.82
CA GLU A 138 5.29 -35.29 -6.84
C GLU A 138 5.55 -35.91 -5.46
N SER A 139 6.12 -35.14 -4.54
CA SER A 139 6.52 -35.62 -3.20
C SER A 139 5.47 -35.39 -2.11
N LEU A 140 4.61 -34.38 -2.25
CA LEU A 140 3.62 -34.00 -1.21
C LEU A 140 2.22 -34.59 -1.47
N GLY A 141 1.88 -34.97 -2.71
CA GLY A 141 0.57 -35.51 -3.10
C GLY A 141 -0.54 -34.44 -3.21
N ASP A 142 -1.66 -34.78 -3.85
CA ASP A 142 -2.68 -33.81 -4.29
C ASP A 142 -3.39 -33.03 -3.16
N THR A 143 -3.67 -33.69 -2.03
CA THR A 143 -4.46 -33.10 -0.93
C THR A 143 -3.67 -32.04 -0.16
N SER A 144 -2.38 -32.28 0.07
CA SER A 144 -1.48 -31.31 0.72
C SER A 144 -1.17 -30.14 -0.22
N MET A 145 -1.18 -30.36 -1.54
CA MET A 145 -0.91 -29.32 -2.54
C MET A 145 -1.99 -28.25 -2.60
N ARG A 146 -3.28 -28.64 -2.49
CA ARG A 146 -4.40 -27.69 -2.39
C ARG A 146 -4.25 -26.76 -1.18
N ALA A 147 -3.55 -27.19 -0.12
CA ALA A 147 -3.28 -26.37 1.05
C ALA A 147 -1.95 -25.58 0.95
N ALA A 148 -0.92 -26.15 0.31
CA ALA A 148 0.42 -25.55 0.21
C ALA A 148 0.50 -24.39 -0.81
N MET A 149 -0.15 -24.52 -1.96
CA MET A 149 -0.09 -23.51 -3.03
C MET A 149 -0.67 -22.15 -2.61
N PRO A 150 -1.81 -22.06 -1.89
CA PRO A 150 -2.31 -20.79 -1.35
C PRO A 150 -1.34 -20.15 -0.36
N VAL A 151 -0.78 -20.95 0.58
CA VAL A 151 0.19 -20.46 1.56
C VAL A 151 1.44 -19.89 0.88
N PHE A 152 1.94 -20.57 -0.15
CA PHE A 152 3.07 -20.08 -0.93
C PHE A 152 2.75 -18.77 -1.67
N MET A 153 1.60 -18.69 -2.36
CA MET A 153 1.18 -17.45 -3.02
C MET A 153 0.97 -16.28 -2.04
N PHE A 154 0.49 -16.57 -0.81
CA PHE A 154 0.40 -15.59 0.26
C PHE A 154 1.79 -15.07 0.64
N LEU A 155 2.73 -15.98 0.92
CA LEU A 155 4.11 -15.66 1.28
C LEU A 155 4.79 -14.84 0.18
N GLN A 156 4.57 -15.18 -1.09
CA GLN A 156 5.06 -14.41 -2.23
C GLN A 156 4.47 -12.99 -2.23
N SER A 157 3.16 -12.84 -1.98
CA SER A 157 2.52 -11.53 -1.87
C SER A 157 3.10 -10.70 -0.71
N VAL A 158 3.38 -11.33 0.43
CA VAL A 158 4.02 -10.71 1.59
C VAL A 158 5.45 -10.28 1.26
N ALA A 159 6.22 -11.13 0.58
CA ALA A 159 7.57 -10.80 0.14
C ALA A 159 7.57 -9.57 -0.79
N GLN A 160 6.63 -9.49 -1.74
CA GLN A 160 6.48 -8.33 -2.63
C GLN A 160 6.11 -7.05 -1.86
N LEU A 161 5.24 -7.14 -0.86
CA LEU A 161 4.91 -6.01 0.01
C LEU A 161 6.15 -5.53 0.80
N ILE A 162 6.93 -6.47 1.35
CA ILE A 162 8.17 -6.17 2.09
C ILE A 162 9.16 -5.45 1.17
N VAL A 163 9.34 -5.95 -0.06
CA VAL A 163 10.26 -5.35 -1.04
C VAL A 163 9.84 -3.94 -1.41
N LEU A 164 8.54 -3.69 -1.59
CA LEU A 164 8.02 -2.34 -1.83
C LEU A 164 8.36 -1.41 -0.68
N VAL A 165 8.06 -1.81 0.57
CA VAL A 165 8.31 -0.98 1.75
C VAL A 165 9.81 -0.73 1.96
N LEU A 166 10.63 -1.78 1.92
CA LEU A 166 12.07 -1.69 2.08
C LEU A 166 12.74 -0.93 0.93
N GLY A 167 12.22 -1.07 -0.28
CA GLY A 167 12.74 -0.37 -1.46
C GLY A 167 12.53 1.13 -1.38
N VAL A 168 11.33 1.56 -1.00
CA VAL A 168 11.05 2.99 -0.75
C VAL A 168 11.90 3.51 0.40
N TRP A 169 12.04 2.74 1.48
CA TRP A 169 12.87 3.09 2.62
C TRP A 169 14.35 3.26 2.23
N LEU A 170 14.92 2.30 1.50
CA LEU A 170 16.32 2.30 1.08
C LEU A 170 16.61 3.47 0.15
N ALA A 171 15.74 3.69 -0.84
CA ALA A 171 15.85 4.83 -1.75
C ALA A 171 15.79 6.17 -1.00
N ALA A 172 14.85 6.31 -0.06
CA ALA A 172 14.76 7.51 0.78
C ALA A 172 15.98 7.67 1.69
N TRP A 173 16.50 6.59 2.24
CA TRP A 173 17.70 6.61 3.09
C TRP A 173 18.93 7.10 2.30
N PHE A 174 19.16 6.58 1.10
CA PHE A 174 20.24 7.04 0.23
C PHE A 174 20.06 8.51 -0.19
N ALA A 175 18.85 8.90 -0.57
CA ALA A 175 18.53 10.26 -0.99
C ALA A 175 18.73 11.29 0.12
N LEU A 176 18.42 10.91 1.36
CA LEU A 176 18.48 11.77 2.53
C LEU A 176 19.78 11.61 3.32
N ARG A 177 20.75 10.85 2.83
CA ARG A 177 22.05 10.74 3.50
C ARG A 177 22.83 12.05 3.28
N ALA A 178 23.08 12.78 4.37
CA ALA A 178 23.94 13.95 4.31
C ALA A 178 25.39 13.51 4.11
N GLY A 179 26.13 14.17 3.21
CA GLY A 179 27.58 14.24 3.36
C GLY A 179 27.89 14.97 4.67
N ARG A 180 28.99 14.65 5.35
CA ARG A 180 29.43 15.26 6.63
C ARG A 180 29.65 16.78 6.51
N ALA A 181 28.60 17.57 6.34
CA ALA A 181 28.67 19.02 6.24
C ALA A 181 27.81 19.63 7.35
N ASP A 182 28.53 20.17 8.33
CA ASP A 182 28.15 21.02 9.46
C ASP A 182 26.71 20.96 9.97
N ALA A 183 26.61 20.33 11.13
CA ALA A 183 25.54 20.54 12.09
C ALA A 183 25.65 21.96 12.69
N SER A 184 25.43 22.99 11.87
CA SER A 184 25.17 24.33 12.40
C SER A 184 23.73 24.37 12.88
N ASP A 185 23.59 24.43 14.20
CA ASP A 185 22.36 24.46 14.99
C ASP A 185 21.41 25.58 14.49
N THR A 186 20.49 25.23 13.61
CA THR A 186 19.40 26.10 13.15
C THR A 186 18.09 25.38 13.39
N ARG A 187 17.83 25.14 14.67
CA ARG A 187 16.53 24.70 15.18
C ARG A 187 15.63 25.95 15.21
N GLY A 188 15.14 26.38 14.05
CA GLY A 188 14.55 27.72 13.97
C GLY A 188 13.43 27.98 12.98
N ASP A 189 13.28 27.21 11.89
CA ASP A 189 12.25 27.53 10.91
C ASP A 189 11.06 26.58 10.98
N ASP A 190 9.92 27.12 11.42
CA ASP A 190 8.61 26.51 11.29
C ASP A 190 8.39 26.14 9.83
N VAL A 191 8.29 24.83 9.55
CA VAL A 191 7.92 24.36 8.21
C VAL A 191 6.53 24.92 7.93
N PRO A 192 6.36 25.89 6.98
CA PRO A 192 5.06 26.47 6.72
C PRO A 192 4.09 25.36 6.38
N ALA A 193 2.98 25.29 7.12
CA ALA A 193 1.95 24.29 6.94
C ALA A 193 1.20 24.57 5.62
N ALA A 194 1.79 24.15 4.49
CA ALA A 194 1.18 24.28 3.17
C ALA A 194 -0.18 23.53 3.06
N SER A 195 -0.49 22.68 4.04
CA SER A 195 -1.77 21.99 4.24
C SER A 195 -2.01 21.78 5.72
N SER A 196 -3.26 21.80 6.19
CA SER A 196 -3.56 21.52 7.60
C SER A 196 -2.96 20.16 8.01
N PRO A 197 -2.10 20.08 9.06
CA PRO A 197 -1.44 18.84 9.45
C PRO A 197 -2.43 17.70 9.72
N ARG A 198 -3.61 18.04 10.25
CA ARG A 198 -4.76 17.14 10.41
C ARG A 198 -5.17 16.45 9.11
N ARG A 199 -5.30 17.19 8.00
CA ARG A 199 -5.68 16.63 6.69
C ARG A 199 -4.60 15.69 6.17
N ALA A 200 -3.34 16.06 6.32
CA ALA A 200 -2.23 15.24 5.87
C ALA A 200 -2.17 13.90 6.61
N VAL A 201 -2.37 13.90 7.94
CA VAL A 201 -2.45 12.66 8.74
C VAL A 201 -3.60 11.77 8.25
N ALA A 202 -4.79 12.34 8.07
CA ALA A 202 -5.96 11.60 7.61
C ALA A 202 -5.77 11.02 6.19
N LEU A 203 -5.19 11.79 5.25
CA LEU A 203 -4.92 11.34 3.88
C LEU A 203 -3.89 10.20 3.84
N VAL A 204 -2.77 10.34 4.56
CA VAL A 204 -1.74 9.29 4.61
C VAL A 204 -2.31 8.03 5.24
N GLY A 205 -3.01 8.17 6.38
CA GLY A 205 -3.66 7.04 7.05
C GLY A 205 -4.67 6.33 6.14
N ALA A 206 -5.56 7.07 5.50
CA ALA A 206 -6.55 6.51 4.57
C ALA A 206 -5.91 5.81 3.37
N SER A 207 -4.86 6.40 2.79
CA SER A 207 -4.15 5.83 1.64
C SER A 207 -3.49 4.50 2.00
N VAL A 208 -2.79 4.44 3.15
CA VAL A 208 -2.15 3.21 3.63
C VAL A 208 -3.20 2.15 3.96
N PHE A 209 -4.27 2.52 4.68
CA PHE A 209 -5.35 1.60 5.05
C PHE A 209 -6.01 0.99 3.82
N ALA A 210 -6.43 1.82 2.86
CA ALA A 210 -7.06 1.36 1.62
C ALA A 210 -6.13 0.49 0.79
N SER A 211 -4.84 0.82 0.73
CA SER A 211 -3.85 0.02 -0.01
C SER A 211 -3.64 -1.35 0.63
N LEU A 212 -3.60 -1.44 1.96
CA LEU A 212 -3.50 -2.71 2.69
C LEU A 212 -4.78 -3.55 2.52
N GLN A 213 -5.95 -2.92 2.55
CA GLN A 213 -7.23 -3.58 2.25
C GLN A 213 -7.27 -4.15 0.84
N MET A 214 -6.76 -3.38 -0.12
CA MET A 214 -6.71 -3.84 -1.50
C MET A 214 -5.69 -4.97 -1.68
N TRP A 215 -4.52 -4.84 -1.06
CA TRP A 215 -3.49 -5.87 -1.10
C TRP A 215 -3.98 -7.18 -0.48
N SER A 216 -4.68 -7.14 0.67
CA SER A 216 -5.27 -8.34 1.27
C SER A 216 -6.38 -8.93 0.40
N GLY A 217 -7.25 -8.09 -0.17
CA GLY A 217 -8.26 -8.49 -1.13
C GLY A 217 -7.66 -9.17 -2.36
N ALA A 218 -6.62 -8.60 -2.95
CA ALA A 218 -5.91 -9.16 -4.10
C ALA A 218 -5.23 -10.50 -3.76
N ALA A 219 -4.57 -10.59 -2.61
CA ALA A 219 -3.94 -11.83 -2.15
C ALA A 219 -4.96 -12.97 -1.96
N LEU A 220 -6.14 -12.65 -1.41
CA LEU A 220 -7.23 -13.63 -1.18
C LEU A 220 -8.05 -13.92 -2.45
N SER A 221 -8.22 -12.96 -3.36
CA SER A 221 -8.97 -13.13 -4.62
C SER A 221 -8.33 -14.11 -5.58
N ARG A 222 -7.00 -14.33 -5.47
CA ARG A 222 -6.30 -15.40 -6.18
C ARG A 222 -6.79 -16.80 -5.76
N TRP A 223 -7.54 -16.89 -4.65
CA TRP A 223 -7.99 -18.14 -4.05
C TRP A 223 -9.51 -18.32 -4.12
N SER A 224 -10.27 -17.25 -4.28
CA SER A 224 -11.72 -17.29 -4.24
C SER A 224 -12.30 -17.13 -5.65
N SER A 225 -13.25 -18.00 -6.00
CA SER A 225 -14.04 -17.92 -7.25
C SER A 225 -14.98 -16.72 -7.30
N VAL A 226 -14.80 -15.72 -6.44
CA VAL A 226 -15.71 -14.59 -6.21
C VAL A 226 -15.86 -13.69 -7.45
N SER A 227 -14.91 -13.74 -8.39
CA SER A 227 -14.99 -13.05 -9.68
C SER A 227 -15.52 -13.91 -10.83
N GLN A 228 -15.81 -15.20 -10.62
CA GLN A 228 -16.33 -16.08 -11.67
C GLN A 228 -17.77 -15.71 -12.00
N GLY A 229 -18.01 -15.27 -13.23
CA GLY A 229 -19.35 -14.96 -13.76
C GLY A 229 -19.76 -13.50 -13.67
N LEU A 230 -18.91 -12.59 -13.16
CA LEU A 230 -19.15 -11.14 -13.25
C LEU A 230 -18.77 -10.62 -14.63
N ASP A 231 -19.62 -9.78 -15.20
CA ASP A 231 -19.30 -9.02 -16.41
C ASP A 231 -18.29 -7.91 -16.10
N GLY A 232 -17.80 -7.23 -17.15
CA GLY A 232 -16.77 -6.19 -16.99
C GLY A 232 -17.19 -5.04 -16.05
N ALA A 233 -18.46 -4.65 -16.07
CA ALA A 233 -18.99 -3.60 -15.20
C ALA A 233 -19.08 -4.06 -13.73
N GLY A 234 -19.56 -5.28 -13.49
CA GLY A 234 -19.59 -5.89 -12.16
C GLY A 234 -18.19 -6.02 -11.55
N LEU A 235 -17.20 -6.39 -12.35
CA LEU A 235 -15.79 -6.43 -11.92
C LEU A 235 -15.27 -5.03 -11.58
N LEU A 236 -15.58 -4.00 -12.37
CA LEU A 236 -15.17 -2.63 -12.02
C LEU A 236 -15.75 -2.20 -10.67
N VAL A 237 -17.04 -2.44 -10.43
CA VAL A 237 -17.68 -2.10 -9.14
C VAL A 237 -17.01 -2.86 -7.99
N ALA A 238 -16.79 -4.17 -8.17
CA ALA A 238 -16.19 -5.04 -7.15
C ALA A 238 -14.75 -4.64 -6.78
N TRP A 239 -14.00 -4.04 -7.70
CA TRP A 239 -12.60 -3.64 -7.48
C TRP A 239 -12.43 -2.14 -7.16
N VAL A 240 -13.37 -1.28 -7.55
CA VAL A 240 -13.36 0.18 -7.28
C VAL A 240 -13.96 0.51 -5.93
N VAL A 241 -15.15 -0.03 -5.63
CA VAL A 241 -15.95 0.41 -4.48
C VAL A 241 -15.26 0.08 -3.15
N PRO A 242 -14.72 -1.13 -2.93
CA PRO A 242 -14.10 -1.46 -1.64
C PRO A 242 -12.93 -0.53 -1.25
N PRO A 243 -11.91 -0.26 -2.09
CA PRO A 243 -10.83 0.64 -1.70
C PRO A 243 -11.31 2.09 -1.49
N LEU A 244 -12.29 2.58 -2.25
CA LEU A 244 -12.86 3.92 -2.04
C LEU A 244 -13.62 4.02 -0.72
N ALA A 245 -14.44 3.01 -0.40
CA ALA A 245 -15.16 2.96 0.87
C ALA A 245 -14.18 2.85 2.05
N ALA A 246 -13.19 1.96 1.96
CA ALA A 246 -12.14 1.82 2.98
C ALA A 246 -11.36 3.13 3.16
N PHE A 247 -11.01 3.81 2.07
CA PHE A 247 -10.36 5.12 2.11
C PHE A 247 -11.23 6.15 2.81
N ALA A 248 -12.51 6.29 2.42
CA ALA A 248 -13.42 7.28 2.99
C ALA A 248 -13.63 7.06 4.50
N LEU A 249 -13.84 5.81 4.92
CA LEU A 249 -14.02 5.45 6.33
C LEU A 249 -12.75 5.70 7.15
N ALA A 250 -11.59 5.29 6.64
CA ALA A 250 -10.32 5.51 7.31
C ALA A 250 -9.93 6.99 7.36
N PHE A 251 -10.24 7.75 6.30
CA PHE A 251 -10.07 9.20 6.27
C PHE A 251 -10.95 9.86 7.34
N TRP A 252 -12.23 9.49 7.41
CA TRP A 252 -13.17 10.00 8.39
C TRP A 252 -12.70 9.72 9.82
N GLY A 253 -12.36 8.46 10.13
CA GLY A 253 -11.89 8.09 11.46
C GLY A 253 -10.56 8.75 11.82
N GLY A 254 -9.59 8.79 10.89
CA GLY A 254 -8.32 9.50 11.07
C GLY A 254 -8.51 11.01 11.28
N TRP A 255 -9.42 11.64 10.53
CA TRP A 255 -9.79 13.05 10.69
C TRP A 255 -10.41 13.33 12.06
N LEU A 256 -11.29 12.47 12.55
CA LEU A 256 -11.87 12.58 13.90
C LEU A 256 -10.85 12.29 15.01
N GLY A 257 -9.83 11.48 14.74
CA GLY A 257 -8.78 11.14 15.70
C GLY A 257 -7.69 12.21 15.84
N ALA A 258 -7.37 12.93 14.76
CA ALA A 258 -6.41 14.03 14.77
C ALA A 258 -7.09 15.36 15.18
N THR A 259 -6.56 16.07 16.18
CA THR A 259 -7.15 17.35 16.63
C THR A 259 -6.85 18.49 15.66
N ALA A 260 -7.64 19.55 15.74
CA ALA A 260 -7.45 20.77 14.95
C ALA A 260 -6.16 21.53 15.31
N GLY A 261 -5.63 21.38 16.53
CA GLY A 261 -4.42 22.05 17.02
C GLY A 261 -3.10 21.38 16.64
N LEU A 262 -3.13 20.36 15.77
CA LEU A 262 -1.94 19.59 15.42
C LEU A 262 -0.92 20.46 14.67
N SER A 263 0.26 20.68 15.26
CA SER A 263 1.31 21.51 14.66
C SER A 263 2.23 20.76 13.69
N ARG A 264 2.35 19.43 13.81
CA ARG A 264 3.23 18.59 12.98
C ARG A 264 2.53 17.31 12.53
N VAL A 265 2.80 16.87 11.31
CA VAL A 265 2.17 15.70 10.70
C VAL A 265 2.70 14.41 11.30
N ARG A 266 4.01 14.29 11.56
CA ARG A 266 4.68 13.07 12.07
C ARG A 266 4.25 11.83 11.28
N PRO A 267 4.51 11.77 9.97
CA PRO A 267 3.82 10.89 9.04
C PRO A 267 3.96 9.39 9.37
N PHE A 268 5.08 8.94 9.92
CA PHE A 268 5.24 7.53 10.34
C PHE A 268 4.32 7.12 11.50
N ARG A 269 3.85 8.07 12.32
CA ARG A 269 2.81 7.78 13.32
C ARG A 269 1.44 7.59 12.67
N ALA A 270 1.13 8.35 11.61
CA ALA A 270 -0.06 8.12 10.80
C ALA A 270 -0.03 6.75 10.11
N VAL A 271 1.13 6.38 9.53
CA VAL A 271 1.34 5.05 8.94
C VAL A 271 1.16 3.96 10.00
N ALA A 272 1.81 4.07 11.17
CA ALA A 272 1.68 3.09 12.25
C ALA A 272 0.25 2.97 12.78
N ALA A 273 -0.45 4.10 12.98
CA ALA A 273 -1.85 4.12 13.39
C ALA A 273 -2.74 3.44 12.35
N SER A 274 -2.49 3.67 11.05
CA SER A 274 -3.20 3.03 9.96
C SER A 274 -2.97 1.52 9.92
N VAL A 275 -1.72 1.06 10.04
CA VAL A 275 -1.38 -0.37 10.04
C VAL A 275 -2.01 -1.07 11.24
N LEU A 276 -1.96 -0.46 12.43
CA LEU A 276 -2.61 -1.00 13.62
C LEU A 276 -4.13 -1.06 13.45
N ALA A 277 -4.75 0.02 12.99
CA ALA A 277 -6.20 0.05 12.77
C ALA A 277 -6.62 -1.01 11.75
N PHE A 278 -5.87 -1.15 10.65
CA PHE A 278 -6.09 -2.20 9.66
C PHE A 278 -6.05 -3.59 10.29
N ALA A 279 -4.97 -3.92 11.02
CA ALA A 279 -4.83 -5.22 11.67
C ALA A 279 -6.00 -5.51 12.64
N LEU A 280 -6.37 -4.53 13.47
CA LEU A 280 -7.47 -4.67 14.43
C LEU A 280 -8.83 -4.84 13.74
N VAL A 281 -9.09 -4.13 12.63
CA VAL A 281 -10.31 -4.30 11.83
C VAL A 281 -10.37 -5.72 11.27
N GLN A 282 -9.29 -6.22 10.67
CA GLN A 282 -9.28 -7.57 10.12
C GLN A 282 -9.47 -8.63 11.20
N ILE A 283 -8.74 -8.53 12.32
CA ILE A 283 -8.88 -9.46 13.45
C ILE A 283 -10.31 -9.45 13.99
N GLY A 284 -10.90 -8.26 14.16
CA GLY A 284 -12.29 -8.11 14.62
C GLY A 284 -13.30 -8.75 13.66
N CYS A 285 -13.19 -8.49 12.37
CA CYS A 285 -14.07 -9.09 11.36
C CYS A 285 -13.91 -10.62 11.27
N ILE A 286 -12.67 -11.12 11.32
CA ILE A 286 -12.39 -12.57 11.30
C ILE A 286 -12.98 -13.23 12.55
N ALA A 287 -12.77 -12.65 13.74
CA ALA A 287 -13.31 -13.20 14.97
C ALA A 287 -14.84 -13.27 14.95
N ILE A 288 -15.51 -12.24 14.43
CA ILE A 288 -16.98 -12.21 14.28
C ILE A 288 -17.44 -13.24 13.26
N ALA A 289 -16.73 -13.41 12.14
CA ALA A 289 -17.07 -14.42 11.15
C ALA A 289 -16.91 -15.85 11.67
N LEU A 290 -15.83 -16.12 12.42
CA LEU A 290 -15.63 -17.41 13.07
C LEU A 290 -16.68 -17.69 14.16
N ALA A 291 -17.04 -16.67 14.94
CA ALA A 291 -18.11 -16.79 15.95
C ALA A 291 -19.47 -17.09 15.30
N TRP A 292 -19.79 -16.42 14.19
CA TRP A 292 -21.01 -16.71 13.43
C TRP A 292 -20.99 -18.12 12.83
N LEU A 293 -19.87 -18.55 12.25
CA LEU A 293 -19.72 -19.90 11.70
C LEU A 293 -19.93 -20.96 12.79
N ALA A 294 -19.33 -20.77 13.97
CA ALA A 294 -19.54 -21.65 15.11
C ALA A 294 -21.02 -21.67 15.51
N LEU A 295 -21.67 -20.51 15.59
CA LEU A 295 -23.08 -20.41 15.91
C LEU A 295 -23.96 -21.11 14.85
N ALA A 296 -23.63 -20.98 13.57
CA ALA A 296 -24.39 -21.59 12.47
C ALA A 296 -24.29 -23.11 12.43
N VAL A 297 -23.11 -23.66 12.77
CA VAL A 297 -22.94 -25.11 12.93
C VAL A 297 -23.76 -25.63 14.10
N TRP A 298 -23.79 -24.89 15.22
CA TRP A 298 -24.49 -25.28 16.44
C TRP A 298 -26.02 -25.12 16.32
N LEU A 299 -26.48 -24.06 15.66
CA LEU A 299 -27.89 -23.75 15.45
C LEU A 299 -28.23 -24.04 13.99
N HIS A 300 -28.64 -25.29 13.69
CA HIS A 300 -28.94 -25.77 12.34
C HIS A 300 -29.89 -24.88 11.50
N GLY A 301 -30.62 -23.96 12.13
CA GLY A 301 -31.51 -22.97 11.49
C GLY A 301 -30.81 -21.77 10.81
N LEU A 302 -29.50 -21.58 10.99
CA LEU A 302 -28.74 -20.48 10.35
C LEU A 302 -28.08 -20.87 9.02
N ASN A 303 -28.27 -22.11 8.54
CA ASN A 303 -27.71 -22.58 7.26
C ASN A 303 -28.56 -22.20 6.03
N SER A 304 -29.46 -21.21 6.15
CA SER A 304 -30.26 -20.72 5.02
C SER A 304 -29.54 -19.62 4.24
N ALA A 305 -29.82 -19.52 2.94
CA ALA A 305 -29.30 -18.44 2.09
C ALA A 305 -29.65 -17.04 2.64
N GLY A 306 -30.84 -16.88 3.24
CA GLY A 306 -31.26 -15.63 3.88
C GLY A 306 -30.42 -15.27 5.11
N SER A 307 -30.02 -16.27 5.91
CA SER A 307 -29.13 -16.05 7.06
C SER A 307 -27.72 -15.63 6.62
N LEU A 308 -27.20 -16.24 5.55
CA LEU A 308 -25.89 -15.87 4.99
C LEU A 308 -25.90 -14.42 4.46
N VAL A 309 -26.94 -14.03 3.73
CA VAL A 309 -27.11 -12.65 3.23
C VAL A 309 -27.22 -11.67 4.39
N GLY A 310 -28.04 -11.99 5.41
CA GLY A 310 -28.18 -11.18 6.62
C GLY A 310 -26.85 -11.03 7.36
N PHE A 311 -26.08 -12.11 7.49
CA PHE A 311 -24.75 -12.10 8.09
C PHE A 311 -23.76 -11.24 7.29
N ALA A 312 -23.74 -11.36 5.96
CA ALA A 312 -22.87 -10.55 5.11
C ALA A 312 -23.17 -9.05 5.27
N LEU A 313 -24.45 -8.65 5.27
CA LEU A 313 -24.87 -7.27 5.52
C LEU A 313 -24.45 -6.79 6.91
N ALA A 314 -24.66 -7.61 7.95
CA ALA A 314 -24.23 -7.31 9.30
C ALA A 314 -22.71 -7.14 9.40
N LEU A 315 -21.94 -8.01 8.73
CA LEU A 315 -20.48 -7.95 8.73
C LEU A 315 -19.98 -6.69 8.01
N VAL A 316 -20.63 -6.25 6.93
CA VAL A 316 -20.34 -4.98 6.27
C VAL A 316 -20.57 -3.81 7.24
N LEU A 317 -21.72 -3.77 7.93
CA LEU A 317 -22.00 -2.72 8.91
C LEU A 317 -20.96 -2.72 10.04
N VAL A 318 -20.63 -3.88 10.58
CA VAL A 318 -19.58 -4.06 11.58
C VAL A 318 -18.24 -3.54 11.07
N TYR A 319 -17.85 -3.92 9.84
CA TYR A 319 -16.62 -3.43 9.22
C TYR A 319 -16.61 -1.90 9.13
N THR A 320 -17.70 -1.28 8.67
CA THR A 320 -17.77 0.18 8.56
C THR A 320 -17.58 0.87 9.91
N LEU A 321 -18.21 0.35 10.96
CA LEU A 321 -18.13 0.89 12.31
C LEU A 321 -16.73 0.68 12.91
N LEU A 322 -16.18 -0.54 12.80
CA LEU A 322 -14.82 -0.85 13.26
C LEU A 322 -13.78 0.00 12.53
N ALA A 323 -13.89 0.16 11.21
CA ALA A 323 -12.98 0.96 10.41
C ALA A 323 -12.90 2.40 10.93
N VAL A 324 -14.04 3.04 11.18
CA VAL A 324 -14.07 4.43 11.70
C VAL A 324 -13.58 4.50 13.14
N LEU A 325 -14.08 3.64 14.03
CA LEU A 325 -13.76 3.70 15.46
C LEU A 325 -12.29 3.35 15.76
N LEU A 326 -11.76 2.31 15.12
CA LEU A 326 -10.39 1.87 15.35
C LEU A 326 -9.38 2.81 14.71
N THR A 327 -9.65 3.35 13.51
CA THR A 327 -8.78 4.39 12.92
C THR A 327 -8.78 5.67 13.76
N ARG A 328 -9.94 6.08 14.30
CA ARG A 328 -10.04 7.19 15.26
C ARG A 328 -9.24 6.92 16.53
N ALA A 329 -9.44 5.76 17.15
CA ALA A 329 -8.79 5.39 18.41
C ALA A 329 -7.27 5.26 18.23
N ALA A 330 -6.81 4.58 17.18
CA ALA A 330 -5.40 4.43 16.86
C ALA A 330 -4.76 5.81 16.60
N THR A 331 -5.37 6.64 15.74
CA THR A 331 -4.86 7.99 15.46
C THR A 331 -4.79 8.81 16.74
N ARG A 332 -5.85 8.84 17.55
CA ARG A 332 -5.84 9.56 18.83
C ARG A 332 -4.77 9.02 19.79
N GLY A 333 -4.59 7.70 19.87
CA GLY A 333 -3.59 7.07 20.73
C GLY A 333 -2.15 7.42 20.33
N PHE A 334 -1.82 7.30 19.04
CA PHE A 334 -0.49 7.63 18.53
C PHE A 334 -0.18 9.14 18.60
N TYR A 335 -1.19 10.00 18.59
CA TYR A 335 -1.00 11.45 18.64
C TYR A 335 -1.26 12.07 20.01
N ARG A 336 -1.79 11.34 21.01
CA ARG A 336 -2.20 11.86 22.33
C ARG A 336 -1.18 12.76 23.03
N ARG A 337 0.12 12.51 22.85
CA ARG A 337 1.20 13.34 23.45
C ARG A 337 1.44 14.69 22.73
N TYR A 338 0.69 14.95 21.66
CA TYR A 338 0.79 16.13 20.79
C TYR A 338 -0.59 16.76 20.53
N LEU A 339 -1.62 16.27 21.22
CA LEU A 339 -2.96 16.84 21.28
C LEU A 339 -3.07 17.65 22.57
#